data_AF-A0A6L6CW22-F1
#
_entry.id   AF-A0A6L6CW22-F1
#
_cell.length_a   1.000
_cell.length_b   1.000
_cell.length_c   1.000
_cell.angle_alpha   90.00
_cell.angle_beta   90.00
_cell.angle_gamma   90.00
#
_symmetry.space_group_name_H-M   'P 1'
#
loop_
_entity.id
_entity.type
_entity.pdbx_description
1 polymer ?
#
loop_
_entity_poly.entity_id
_entity_poly.type
_entity_poly.pdbx_seq_one_letter_code
_entity_poly.pdbx_strand_id
1 'polypeptide(L)'
;RPLMTPAEHAQEHRFIHVMGSKVFIDNQPAEEKWHQHFLGMHGDVACWGIDVPDGEDPAYGAEMDLRALFGRVSETEWAVAGRAVQLVEWGRTHRFCGRCGEPTRLADTERAYVCPACSLMAFPRLAPAIITLVTRGEGDAQEALLARGANFPVPMYSTLAGFVEAGENLEQAVAREVEEEVGVVVSNVRYVASQPWPFPHSLMLGFTAQWVSGDIVCDPVEIMDANWYKRDELPMIPPAMSIARRLIDDWVYQR
;
A
#
# COMPACT_ATOMS: atom_id res chain seq x y z
N ARG A 1 -22.75 6.83 -4.50
CA ARG A 1 -22.28 6.93 -3.10
C ARG A 1 -21.86 5.55 -2.68
N PRO A 2 -20.73 5.36 -1.96
CA PRO A 2 -20.39 4.03 -1.48
C PRO A 2 -21.55 3.54 -0.60
N LEU A 3 -22.19 2.45 -1.00
CA LEU A 3 -23.16 1.79 -0.13
C LEU A 3 -22.40 1.37 1.13
N MET A 4 -22.89 1.81 2.29
CA MET A 4 -22.34 1.45 3.60
C MET A 4 -23.02 0.20 4.16
N THR A 5 -23.94 -0.38 3.39
CA THR A 5 -24.68 -1.61 3.69
C THR A 5 -24.59 -2.55 2.48
N PRO A 6 -24.71 -3.87 2.70
CA PRO A 6 -24.84 -4.84 1.61
C PRO A 6 -26.00 -4.52 0.67
N ALA A 7 -25.90 -5.00 -0.55
CA ALA A 7 -27.03 -5.00 -1.46
C ALA A 7 -28.07 -6.04 -1.03
N GLU A 8 -29.35 -5.82 -1.33
CA GLU A 8 -30.44 -6.75 -0.96
C GLU A 8 -30.27 -8.15 -1.57
N HIS A 9 -29.53 -8.27 -2.68
CA HIS A 9 -29.24 -9.54 -3.36
C HIS A 9 -27.98 -10.25 -2.83
N ALA A 10 -27.36 -9.76 -1.75
CA ALA A 10 -26.24 -10.46 -1.14
C ALA A 10 -26.67 -11.87 -0.69
N GLN A 11 -25.98 -12.90 -1.19
CA GLN A 11 -26.28 -14.30 -0.87
C GLN A 11 -25.33 -14.85 0.19
N GLU A 12 -24.11 -14.32 0.23
CA GLU A 12 -23.04 -14.78 1.12
C GLU A 12 -22.36 -13.61 1.80
N HIS A 13 -21.74 -13.89 2.94
CA HIS A 13 -20.99 -12.92 3.71
C HIS A 13 -19.58 -13.45 3.99
N ARG A 14 -18.60 -12.56 3.86
CA ARG A 14 -17.19 -12.85 4.14
C ARG A 14 -16.68 -11.86 5.18
N PHE A 15 -16.11 -12.39 6.26
CA PHE A 15 -15.67 -11.62 7.43
C PHE A 15 -14.15 -11.71 7.57
N ILE A 16 -13.48 -10.57 7.49
CA ILE A 16 -12.04 -10.42 7.64
C ILE A 16 -11.80 -9.85 9.05
N HIS A 17 -11.42 -10.72 9.97
CA HIS A 17 -11.07 -10.38 11.35
C HIS A 17 -9.66 -9.79 11.39
N VAL A 18 -9.51 -8.54 11.81
CA VAL A 18 -8.25 -7.79 11.79
C VAL A 18 -7.66 -7.69 13.19
N MET A 19 -6.41 -8.16 13.33
CA MET A 19 -5.62 -8.15 14.56
C MET A 19 -4.26 -7.50 14.26
N GLY A 20 -4.24 -6.16 14.21
CA GLY A 20 -3.06 -5.41 13.78
C GLY A 20 -2.78 -5.64 12.29
N SER A 21 -1.60 -6.16 11.93
CA SER A 21 -1.27 -6.55 10.54
C SER A 21 -1.74 -7.97 10.17
N LYS A 22 -2.25 -8.73 11.15
CA LYS A 22 -2.72 -10.09 10.93
C LYS A 22 -4.20 -10.12 10.63
N VAL A 23 -4.61 -11.12 9.86
CA VAL A 23 -6.00 -11.33 9.46
C VAL A 23 -6.40 -12.79 9.60
N PHE A 24 -7.68 -13.01 9.89
CA PHE A 24 -8.34 -14.31 9.84
C PHE A 24 -9.65 -14.16 9.05
N ILE A 25 -9.87 -15.01 8.06
CA ILE A 25 -11.00 -14.90 7.14
C ILE A 25 -11.98 -16.05 7.37
N ASP A 26 -13.24 -15.71 7.61
CA ASP A 26 -14.32 -16.66 7.88
C ASP A 26 -15.63 -16.26 7.16
N ASN A 27 -16.61 -17.15 7.15
CA ASN A 27 -17.95 -16.95 6.60
C ASN A 27 -18.96 -16.49 7.67
N GLN A 28 -18.54 -16.40 8.93
CA GLN A 28 -19.36 -15.90 10.05
C GLN A 28 -18.58 -14.83 10.83
N PRO A 29 -19.28 -13.85 11.44
CA PRO A 29 -18.63 -12.98 12.42
C PRO A 29 -18.35 -13.80 13.67
N ALA A 30 -17.13 -13.71 14.21
CA ALA A 30 -16.79 -14.40 15.46
C ALA A 30 -17.64 -13.90 16.63
N GLU A 31 -17.94 -12.60 16.66
CA GLU A 31 -18.78 -11.94 17.67
C GLU A 31 -19.55 -10.78 17.04
N GLU A 32 -20.89 -10.81 17.12
CA GLU A 32 -21.75 -9.81 16.47
C GLU A 32 -21.57 -8.40 17.02
N LYS A 33 -21.18 -8.29 18.31
CA LYS A 33 -21.01 -7.02 19.04
C LYS A 33 -19.75 -6.24 18.64
N TRP A 34 -18.78 -6.87 17.99
CA TRP A 34 -17.55 -6.20 17.59
C TRP A 34 -17.80 -5.20 16.47
N HIS A 35 -16.96 -4.17 16.39
CA HIS A 35 -17.15 -3.11 15.40
C HIS A 35 -16.90 -3.66 14.00
N GLN A 36 -17.88 -3.46 13.10
CA GLN A 36 -17.84 -4.01 11.74
C GLN A 36 -17.80 -2.88 10.72
N HIS A 37 -16.94 -3.04 9.71
CA HIS A 37 -16.84 -2.15 8.56
C HIS A 37 -17.29 -2.88 7.31
N PHE A 38 -18.40 -2.45 6.70
CA PHE A 38 -18.75 -2.94 5.38
C PHE A 38 -17.69 -2.50 4.37
N LEU A 39 -17.06 -3.44 3.69
CA LEU A 39 -15.98 -3.19 2.73
C LEU A 39 -16.52 -3.01 1.32
N GLY A 40 -17.61 -3.69 0.99
CA GLY A 40 -18.23 -3.66 -0.33
C GLY A 40 -18.73 -5.04 -0.75
N MET A 41 -19.18 -5.12 -2.00
CA MET A 41 -19.61 -6.37 -2.62
C MET A 41 -18.49 -6.93 -3.52
N HIS A 42 -18.31 -8.25 -3.51
CA HIS A 42 -17.57 -8.98 -4.53
C HIS A 42 -18.50 -9.99 -5.19
N GLY A 43 -19.05 -9.63 -6.36
CA GLY A 43 -20.20 -10.35 -6.91
C GLY A 43 -21.37 -10.29 -5.91
N ASP A 44 -21.90 -11.45 -5.55
CA ASP A 44 -23.01 -11.60 -4.60
C ASP A 44 -22.55 -11.74 -3.13
N VAL A 45 -21.23 -11.61 -2.87
CA VAL A 45 -20.64 -11.74 -1.54
C VAL A 45 -20.47 -10.38 -0.89
N ALA A 46 -21.08 -10.17 0.27
CA ALA A 46 -20.87 -9.00 1.12
C ALA A 46 -19.60 -9.16 1.97
N CYS A 47 -18.62 -8.28 1.80
CA CYS A 47 -17.36 -8.34 2.53
C CYS A 47 -17.33 -7.37 3.71
N TRP A 48 -16.82 -7.83 4.85
CA TRP A 48 -16.80 -7.11 6.13
C TRP A 48 -15.40 -7.16 6.75
N GLY A 49 -14.95 -6.04 7.29
CA GLY A 49 -13.78 -5.96 8.16
C GLY A 49 -14.22 -5.91 9.61
N ILE A 50 -13.71 -6.80 10.44
CA ILE A 50 -14.07 -6.91 11.86
C ILE A 50 -12.89 -6.42 12.70
N ASP A 51 -13.16 -5.42 13.53
CA ASP A 51 -12.21 -4.91 14.51
C ASP A 51 -12.16 -5.86 15.71
N VAL A 52 -11.17 -6.75 15.74
CA VAL A 52 -10.96 -7.69 16.84
C VAL A 52 -10.33 -6.93 18.02
N PRO A 53 -10.97 -6.90 19.20
CA PRO A 53 -10.40 -6.26 20.38
C PRO A 53 -9.06 -6.88 20.81
N ASP A 54 -8.19 -6.07 21.40
CA ASP A 54 -6.91 -6.54 21.92
C ASP A 54 -7.10 -7.66 22.96
N GLY A 55 -6.38 -8.77 22.78
CA GLY A 55 -6.43 -9.94 23.66
C GLY A 55 -7.44 -11.01 23.26
N GLU A 56 -8.31 -10.74 22.28
CA GLU A 56 -9.19 -11.73 21.68
C GLU A 56 -8.49 -12.49 20.54
N ASP A 57 -8.77 -13.79 20.42
CA ASP A 57 -8.23 -14.66 19.36
C ASP A 57 -9.35 -15.51 18.75
N PRO A 58 -10.13 -14.96 17.80
CA PRO A 58 -11.17 -15.73 17.13
C PRO A 58 -10.61 -16.80 16.17
N ALA A 59 -9.30 -16.76 15.88
CA ALA A 59 -8.65 -17.67 14.95
C ALA A 59 -8.08 -18.92 15.65
N TYR A 60 -8.04 -18.95 16.99
CA TYR A 60 -7.37 -20.00 17.77
C TYR A 60 -5.92 -20.23 17.28
N GLY A 61 -5.19 -19.16 17.00
CA GLY A 61 -3.82 -19.18 16.49
C GLY A 61 -3.68 -19.43 14.98
N ALA A 62 -4.79 -19.46 14.22
CA ALA A 62 -4.78 -19.65 12.77
C ALA A 62 -4.64 -18.33 11.98
N GLU A 63 -4.46 -17.20 12.64
CA GLU A 63 -4.35 -15.91 11.98
C GLU A 63 -3.04 -15.78 11.20
N MET A 64 -3.06 -15.01 10.12
CA MET A 64 -1.94 -14.85 9.21
C MET A 64 -1.54 -13.39 9.05
N ASP A 65 -0.23 -13.10 9.00
CA ASP A 65 0.22 -11.78 8.57
C ASP A 65 -0.25 -11.51 7.13
N LEU A 66 -0.75 -10.30 6.87
CA LEU A 66 -1.32 -9.94 5.56
C LEU A 66 -0.31 -10.11 4.42
N ARG A 67 1.00 -9.88 4.64
CA ARG A 67 2.01 -10.17 3.59
C ARG A 67 2.13 -11.66 3.34
N ALA A 68 2.13 -12.47 4.40
CA ALA A 68 2.23 -13.93 4.31
C ALA A 68 0.97 -14.58 3.72
N LEU A 69 -0.17 -13.89 3.74
CA LEU A 69 -1.41 -14.32 3.10
C LEU A 69 -1.33 -14.26 1.56
N PHE A 70 -0.47 -13.41 1.00
CA PHE A 70 -0.30 -13.28 -0.44
C PHE A 70 0.12 -14.63 -1.07
N GLY A 71 -0.55 -15.03 -2.15
CA GLY A 71 -0.31 -16.30 -2.84
C GLY A 71 -0.91 -17.54 -2.16
N ARG A 72 -1.49 -17.40 -0.95
CA ARG A 72 -2.27 -18.47 -0.29
C ARG A 72 -3.77 -18.36 -0.52
N VAL A 73 -4.23 -17.17 -0.89
CA VAL A 73 -5.60 -16.85 -1.26
C VAL A 73 -5.62 -16.22 -2.64
N SER A 74 -6.81 -16.02 -3.21
CA SER A 74 -6.95 -15.30 -4.48
C SER A 74 -6.48 -13.84 -4.34
N GLU A 75 -6.03 -13.22 -5.44
CA GLU A 75 -5.64 -11.81 -5.44
C GLU A 75 -6.77 -10.90 -4.94
N THR A 76 -8.01 -11.23 -5.29
CA THR A 76 -9.18 -10.49 -4.82
C THR A 76 -9.37 -10.63 -3.32
N GLU A 77 -9.27 -11.83 -2.75
CA GLU A 77 -9.41 -12.03 -1.31
C GLU A 77 -8.29 -11.31 -0.54
N TRP A 78 -7.06 -11.34 -1.07
CA TRP A 78 -5.95 -10.57 -0.51
C TRP A 78 -6.19 -9.06 -0.57
N ALA A 79 -6.70 -8.53 -1.69
CA ALA A 79 -7.03 -7.11 -1.83
C ALA A 79 -8.16 -6.67 -0.88
N VAL A 80 -9.19 -7.51 -0.71
CA VAL A 80 -10.27 -7.26 0.26
C VAL A 80 -9.72 -7.29 1.70
N ALA A 81 -8.83 -8.22 2.02
CA ALA A 81 -8.20 -8.28 3.34
C ALA A 81 -7.33 -7.05 3.62
N GLY A 82 -6.55 -6.58 2.64
CA GLY A 82 -5.78 -5.34 2.75
C GLY A 82 -6.66 -4.12 2.98
N ARG A 83 -7.80 -4.04 2.29
CA ARG A 83 -8.80 -3.00 2.53
C ARG A 83 -9.41 -3.08 3.93
N ALA A 84 -9.65 -4.29 4.45
CA ALA A 84 -10.14 -4.49 5.80
C ALA A 84 -9.16 -3.92 6.83
N VAL A 85 -7.87 -4.26 6.72
CA VAL A 85 -6.81 -3.76 7.61
C VAL A 85 -6.78 -2.22 7.62
N GLN A 86 -6.79 -1.58 6.44
CA GLN A 86 -6.78 -0.12 6.34
C GLN A 86 -8.03 0.53 6.97
N LEU A 87 -9.21 -0.03 6.74
CA LEU A 87 -10.47 0.56 7.21
C LEU A 87 -10.73 0.34 8.70
N VAL A 88 -10.35 -0.83 9.22
CA VAL A 88 -10.39 -1.12 10.66
C VAL A 88 -9.42 -0.19 11.39
N GLU A 89 -8.18 -0.06 10.90
CA GLU A 89 -7.19 0.83 11.51
C GLU A 89 -7.61 2.30 11.45
N TRP A 90 -8.23 2.72 10.34
CA TRP A 90 -8.86 4.04 10.25
C TRP A 90 -9.96 4.22 11.30
N GLY A 91 -10.82 3.22 11.51
CA GLY A 91 -11.83 3.20 12.56
C GLY A 91 -11.23 3.39 13.96
N ARG A 92 -10.20 2.60 14.28
CA ARG A 92 -9.48 2.67 15.57
C ARG A 92 -8.88 4.05 15.83
N THR A 93 -8.27 4.65 14.81
CA THR A 93 -7.52 5.90 14.93
C THR A 93 -8.36 7.18 14.86
N HIS A 94 -9.65 7.08 14.52
CA HIS A 94 -10.55 8.23 14.37
C HIS A 94 -11.74 8.23 15.34
N ARG A 95 -11.67 7.45 16.42
CA ARG A 95 -12.70 7.41 17.49
C ARG A 95 -12.96 8.76 18.14
N PHE A 96 -11.97 9.65 18.15
CA PHE A 96 -12.06 11.00 18.70
C PHE A 96 -11.61 12.04 17.67
N CYS A 97 -12.19 13.23 17.75
CA CYS A 97 -11.91 14.33 16.83
C CYS A 97 -10.51 14.91 17.10
N GLY A 98 -9.62 14.83 16.10
CA GLY A 98 -8.28 15.42 16.19
C GLY A 98 -8.23 16.94 16.37
N ARG A 99 -9.35 17.66 16.22
CA ARG A 99 -9.43 19.12 16.43
C ARG A 99 -9.89 19.52 17.83
N CYS A 100 -10.82 18.78 18.43
CA CYS A 100 -11.49 19.19 19.67
C CYS A 100 -11.65 18.09 20.72
N GLY A 101 -11.22 16.85 20.45
CA GLY A 101 -11.27 15.74 21.39
C GLY A 101 -12.62 15.04 21.54
N GLU A 102 -13.71 15.59 20.98
CA GLU A 102 -15.06 14.99 21.05
C GLU A 102 -15.11 13.61 20.35
N PRO A 103 -15.83 12.60 20.88
CA PRO A 103 -16.10 11.35 20.16
C PRO A 103 -16.72 11.60 18.79
N THR A 104 -16.22 10.90 17.77
CA THR A 104 -16.77 10.97 16.41
C THR A 104 -17.85 9.92 16.21
N ARG A 105 -18.62 10.06 15.13
CA ARG A 105 -19.54 9.03 14.63
C ARG A 105 -19.33 8.81 13.14
N LEU A 106 -19.68 7.64 12.62
CA LEU A 106 -19.74 7.43 11.17
C LEU A 106 -20.79 8.36 10.54
N ALA A 107 -20.46 8.90 9.37
CA ALA A 107 -21.38 9.70 8.57
C ALA A 107 -22.39 8.80 7.83
N ASP A 108 -23.60 9.30 7.66
CA ASP A 108 -24.71 8.55 7.06
C ASP A 108 -24.62 8.47 5.53
N THR A 109 -23.88 9.39 4.90
CA THR A 109 -23.87 9.61 3.45
C THR A 109 -22.59 9.13 2.75
N GLU A 110 -21.52 8.96 3.50
CA GLU A 110 -20.19 8.67 2.99
C GLU A 110 -19.33 7.97 4.02
N ARG A 111 -18.22 7.38 3.57
CA ARG A 111 -17.26 6.73 4.45
C ARG A 111 -16.37 7.78 5.11
N ALA A 112 -16.90 8.43 6.13
CA ALA A 112 -16.19 9.40 6.94
C ALA A 112 -16.60 9.28 8.41
N TYR A 113 -15.69 9.61 9.33
CA TYR A 113 -16.04 9.96 10.70
C TYR A 113 -16.32 11.46 10.78
N VAL A 114 -17.43 11.85 11.37
CA VAL A 114 -17.83 13.24 11.58
C VAL A 114 -17.86 13.57 13.07
N CYS A 115 -17.29 14.70 13.44
CA CYS A 115 -17.38 15.24 14.79
C CYS A 115 -18.71 16.02 14.96
N PRO A 116 -19.58 15.65 15.91
CA PRO A 116 -20.85 16.35 16.12
C PRO A 116 -20.67 17.77 16.69
N ALA A 117 -19.56 18.05 17.39
CA ALA A 117 -19.32 19.35 18.01
C ALA A 117 -18.77 20.40 17.04
N CYS A 118 -17.84 20.03 16.14
CA CYS A 118 -17.16 20.99 15.26
C CYS A 118 -17.28 20.69 13.77
N SER A 119 -18.05 19.66 13.39
CA SER A 119 -18.31 19.24 12.00
C SER A 119 -17.07 18.87 11.18
N LEU A 120 -15.90 18.64 11.82
CA LEU A 120 -14.74 18.07 11.12
C LEU A 120 -15.11 16.68 10.60
N MET A 121 -14.81 16.44 9.32
CA MET A 121 -14.89 15.13 8.70
C MET A 121 -13.48 14.55 8.52
N ALA A 122 -13.33 13.28 8.81
CA ALA A 122 -12.12 12.51 8.57
C ALA A 122 -12.43 11.32 7.67
N PHE A 123 -11.78 11.28 6.51
CA PHE A 123 -11.89 10.19 5.54
C PHE A 123 -10.82 9.12 5.79
N PRO A 124 -10.98 7.90 5.24
CA PRO A 124 -9.90 6.92 5.21
C PRO A 124 -8.62 7.55 4.64
N ARG A 125 -7.51 7.38 5.36
CA ARG A 125 -6.23 7.94 4.97
C ARG A 125 -5.59 7.06 3.91
N LEU A 126 -5.12 7.69 2.82
CA LEU A 126 -4.23 7.07 1.85
C LEU A 126 -3.03 8.00 1.67
N ALA A 127 -1.84 7.47 1.90
CA ALA A 127 -0.58 8.18 1.72
C ALA A 127 -0.07 7.93 0.29
N PRO A 128 -0.08 8.91 -0.62
CA PRO A 128 0.51 8.74 -1.94
C PRO A 128 2.03 8.55 -1.80
N ALA A 129 2.55 7.53 -2.47
CA ALA A 129 3.98 7.25 -2.53
C ALA A 129 4.37 6.94 -3.98
N ILE A 130 5.43 7.56 -4.47
CA ILE A 130 6.00 7.23 -5.77
C ILE A 130 6.89 6.00 -5.65
N ILE A 131 7.05 5.28 -6.75
CA ILE A 131 8.04 4.21 -6.88
C ILE A 131 8.56 4.18 -8.31
N THR A 132 9.87 4.32 -8.47
CA THR A 132 10.46 4.71 -9.76
C THR A 132 11.58 3.78 -10.17
N LEU A 133 11.45 3.22 -11.38
CA LEU A 133 12.56 2.58 -12.07
C LEU A 133 13.32 3.62 -12.89
N VAL A 134 14.56 3.92 -12.49
CA VAL A 134 15.44 4.83 -13.22
C VAL A 134 16.29 4.02 -14.19
N THR A 135 16.39 4.49 -15.44
CA THR A 135 17.19 3.83 -16.48
C THR A 135 18.22 4.77 -17.09
N ARG A 136 19.34 4.22 -17.55
CA ARG A 136 20.37 4.95 -18.31
C ARG A 136 20.85 4.16 -19.52
N GLY A 137 21.31 4.86 -20.54
CA GLY A 137 21.67 4.25 -21.82
C GLY A 137 20.46 3.85 -22.66
N GLU A 138 20.73 3.21 -23.80
CA GLU A 138 19.73 2.89 -24.81
C GLU A 138 19.85 1.44 -25.31
N GLY A 139 18.75 0.93 -25.87
CA GLY A 139 18.70 -0.41 -26.49
C GLY A 139 19.10 -1.54 -25.52
N ASP A 140 19.88 -2.48 -26.03
CA ASP A 140 20.33 -3.67 -25.29
C ASP A 140 21.35 -3.34 -24.19
N ALA A 141 22.02 -2.20 -24.28
CA ALA A 141 22.99 -1.74 -23.29
C ALA A 141 22.35 -0.88 -22.18
N GLN A 142 21.03 -0.71 -22.18
CA GLN A 142 20.33 0.04 -21.14
C GLN A 142 20.44 -0.68 -19.79
N GLU A 143 20.73 0.09 -18.76
CA GLU A 143 20.83 -0.37 -17.36
C GLU A 143 19.73 0.26 -16.52
N ALA A 144 19.32 -0.45 -15.46
CA ALA A 144 18.39 0.06 -14.45
C ALA A 144 19.11 0.28 -13.12
N LEU A 145 18.80 1.39 -12.46
CA LEU A 145 19.23 1.64 -11.10
C LEU A 145 18.37 0.82 -10.13
N LEU A 146 19.02 0.02 -9.29
CA LEU A 146 18.38 -0.66 -8.18
C LEU A 146 19.16 -0.42 -6.88
N ALA A 147 18.42 -0.25 -5.78
CA ALA A 147 18.97 0.10 -4.49
C ALA A 147 18.49 -0.85 -3.38
N ARG A 148 19.34 -1.04 -2.38
CA ARG A 148 19.08 -1.84 -1.19
C ARG A 148 18.86 -0.90 0.00
N GLY A 149 17.63 -0.87 0.51
CA GLY A 149 17.29 -0.08 1.68
C GLY A 149 17.98 -0.60 2.96
N ALA A 150 18.41 0.31 3.83
CA ALA A 150 19.10 0.02 5.08
C ALA A 150 18.23 -0.76 6.09
N ASN A 151 16.91 -0.54 6.06
CA ASN A 151 15.95 -1.09 7.02
C ASN A 151 15.31 -2.42 6.58
N PHE A 152 15.66 -2.95 5.40
CA PHE A 152 15.09 -4.21 4.91
C PHE A 152 15.93 -5.42 5.33
N PRO A 153 15.34 -6.41 6.03
CA PRO A 153 16.08 -7.56 6.55
C PRO A 153 16.55 -8.52 5.45
N VAL A 154 15.83 -8.57 4.32
CA VAL A 154 16.22 -9.38 3.16
C VAL A 154 17.08 -8.52 2.24
N PRO A 155 18.26 -8.99 1.78
CA PRO A 155 19.16 -8.24 0.92
C PRO A 155 18.65 -8.16 -0.54
N MET A 156 17.47 -7.57 -0.74
CA MET A 156 16.89 -7.34 -2.05
C MET A 156 17.22 -5.94 -2.55
N TYR A 157 17.39 -5.80 -3.86
CA TYR A 157 17.55 -4.52 -4.56
C TYR A 157 16.26 -4.19 -5.30
N SER A 158 15.68 -3.04 -4.98
CA SER A 158 14.40 -2.57 -5.49
C SER A 158 14.57 -1.25 -6.25
N THR A 159 13.51 -0.84 -6.95
CA THR A 159 13.30 0.54 -7.38
C THR A 159 13.22 1.49 -6.18
N LEU A 160 13.53 2.76 -6.41
CA LEU A 160 13.48 3.85 -5.42
C LEU A 160 12.03 4.24 -5.13
N ALA A 161 11.70 4.59 -3.88
CA ALA A 161 10.33 4.89 -3.50
C ALA A 161 10.26 5.79 -2.27
N GLY A 162 9.37 6.79 -2.32
CA GLY A 162 9.16 7.69 -1.21
C GLY A 162 7.81 8.38 -1.23
N PHE A 163 7.49 9.08 -0.16
CA PHE A 163 6.19 9.72 0.00
C PHE A 163 6.12 11.03 -0.79
N VAL A 164 4.93 11.33 -1.31
CA VAL A 164 4.68 12.64 -1.93
C VAL A 164 4.47 13.67 -0.82
N GLU A 165 5.17 14.79 -0.85
CA GLU A 165 5.03 15.84 0.14
C GLU A 165 3.94 16.86 -0.18
N ALA A 166 3.55 17.64 0.84
CA ALA A 166 2.57 18.69 0.69
C ALA A 166 3.08 19.81 -0.22
N GLY A 167 2.41 20.02 -1.35
CA GLY A 167 2.77 21.04 -2.34
C GLY A 167 3.53 20.50 -3.54
N GLU A 168 3.87 19.21 -3.56
CA GLU A 168 4.48 18.54 -4.70
C GLU A 168 3.44 17.93 -5.65
N ASN A 169 3.74 17.94 -6.95
CA ASN A 169 3.16 16.97 -7.88
C ASN A 169 3.98 15.65 -7.86
N LEU A 170 3.49 14.63 -8.56
CA LEU A 170 4.11 13.31 -8.52
C LEU A 170 5.50 13.31 -9.18
N GLU A 171 5.68 14.06 -10.26
CA GLU A 171 6.94 14.17 -10.98
C GLU A 171 8.02 14.88 -10.15
N GLN A 172 7.64 15.86 -9.34
CA GLN A 172 8.51 16.54 -8.38
C GLN A 172 8.96 15.57 -7.28
N ALA A 173 8.04 14.79 -6.71
CA ALA A 173 8.38 13.77 -5.72
C ALA A 173 9.33 12.71 -6.32
N VAL A 174 9.11 12.27 -7.57
CA VAL A 174 10.05 11.38 -8.26
C VAL A 174 11.44 11.99 -8.37
N ALA A 175 11.55 13.25 -8.80
CA ALA A 175 12.85 13.91 -8.96
C ALA A 175 13.56 14.09 -7.61
N ARG A 176 12.83 14.54 -6.58
CA ARG A 176 13.35 14.76 -5.23
C ARG A 176 13.84 13.46 -4.61
N GLU A 177 13.00 12.44 -4.52
CA GLU A 177 13.35 11.16 -3.87
C GLU A 177 14.56 10.51 -4.52
N VAL A 178 14.64 10.53 -5.85
CA VAL A 178 15.79 9.97 -6.57
C VAL A 178 17.07 10.76 -6.32
N GLU A 179 17.00 12.09 -6.23
CA GLU A 179 18.17 12.91 -5.91
C GLU A 179 18.59 12.74 -4.44
N GLU A 180 17.65 12.70 -3.50
CA GLU A 180 17.90 12.56 -2.06
C GLU A 180 18.49 11.18 -1.72
N GLU A 181 17.90 10.10 -2.22
CA GLU A 181 18.30 8.73 -1.85
C GLU A 181 19.64 8.30 -2.46
N VAL A 182 19.94 8.74 -3.69
CA VAL A 182 21.08 8.22 -4.48
C VAL A 182 21.86 9.28 -5.28
N GLY A 183 21.54 10.56 -5.19
CA GLY A 183 22.33 11.64 -5.79
C GLY A 183 22.23 11.77 -7.32
N VAL A 184 21.29 11.11 -7.98
CA VAL A 184 21.16 11.15 -9.45
C VAL A 184 20.02 12.06 -9.90
N VAL A 185 20.24 12.79 -10.99
CA VAL A 185 19.24 13.68 -11.59
C VAL A 185 18.52 12.94 -12.71
N VAL A 186 17.19 13.03 -12.73
CA VAL A 186 16.34 12.36 -13.70
C VAL A 186 15.44 13.30 -14.49
N SER A 187 14.99 12.83 -15.64
CA SER A 187 13.99 13.48 -16.49
C SER A 187 13.05 12.44 -17.11
N ASN A 188 12.14 12.89 -17.99
CA ASN A 188 11.23 12.01 -18.71
C ASN A 188 10.45 11.05 -17.79
N VAL A 189 9.96 11.58 -16.66
CA VAL A 189 9.14 10.84 -15.70
C VAL A 189 7.83 10.42 -16.37
N ARG A 190 7.53 9.11 -16.36
CA ARG A 190 6.36 8.53 -17.01
C ARG A 190 5.64 7.58 -16.07
N TYR A 191 4.35 7.84 -15.85
CA TYR A 191 3.48 6.95 -15.10
C TYR A 191 3.31 5.60 -15.80
N VAL A 192 3.28 4.52 -15.03
CA VAL A 192 3.08 3.14 -15.51
C VAL A 192 1.81 2.53 -14.93
N ALA A 193 1.69 2.51 -13.60
CA ALA A 193 0.62 1.82 -12.90
C ALA A 193 0.47 2.33 -11.45
N SER A 194 -0.58 1.91 -10.76
CA SER A 194 -0.71 2.11 -9.32
C SER A 194 -1.06 0.80 -8.61
N GLN A 195 -0.73 0.72 -7.33
CA GLN A 195 -1.02 -0.43 -6.48
C GLN A 195 -1.38 0.04 -5.06
N PRO A 196 -2.53 -0.40 -4.50
CA PRO A 196 -2.80 -0.23 -3.09
C PRO A 196 -1.78 -1.00 -2.25
N TRP A 197 -1.19 -0.36 -1.25
CA TRP A 197 -0.18 -0.96 -0.39
C TRP A 197 -0.60 -0.82 1.08
N PRO A 198 -1.28 -1.84 1.65
CA PRO A 198 -1.90 -1.78 2.97
C PRO A 198 -0.90 -1.95 4.12
N PHE A 199 0.26 -1.29 4.03
CA PHE A 199 1.36 -1.37 4.99
C PHE A 199 1.98 0.01 5.27
N PRO A 200 1.31 0.89 6.04
CA PRO A 200 -0.02 0.71 6.63
C PRO A 200 -1.15 1.18 5.72
N HIS A 201 -0.97 2.24 4.93
CA HIS A 201 -2.05 2.82 4.11
C HIS A 201 -1.55 3.62 2.91
N SER A 202 -0.58 3.10 2.17
CA SER A 202 -0.02 3.80 1.01
C SER A 202 -0.78 3.47 -0.29
N LEU A 203 -0.79 4.42 -1.22
CA LEU A 203 -1.10 4.19 -2.63
C LEU A 203 0.20 4.35 -3.42
N MET A 204 0.76 3.24 -3.87
CA MET A 204 2.00 3.25 -4.66
C MET A 204 1.68 3.66 -6.09
N LEU A 205 2.45 4.62 -6.60
CA LEU A 205 2.32 5.20 -7.93
C LEU A 205 3.61 4.91 -8.68
N GLY A 206 3.56 3.96 -9.60
CA GLY A 206 4.72 3.44 -10.33
C GLY A 206 5.10 4.32 -11.51
N PHE A 207 6.38 4.67 -11.59
CA PHE A 207 6.97 5.50 -12.64
C PHE A 207 8.21 4.83 -13.26
N THR A 208 8.52 5.25 -14.48
CA THR A 208 9.86 5.16 -15.06
C THR A 208 10.45 6.54 -15.21
N ALA A 209 11.77 6.66 -15.11
CA ALA A 209 12.48 7.90 -15.37
C ALA A 209 13.83 7.63 -16.06
N GLN A 210 14.37 8.64 -16.73
CA GLN A 210 15.64 8.57 -17.42
C GLN A 210 16.70 9.38 -16.68
N TRP A 211 17.85 8.77 -16.44
CA TRP A 211 19.02 9.43 -15.90
C TRP A 211 19.50 10.55 -16.83
N VAL A 212 19.92 11.67 -16.24
CA VAL A 212 20.47 12.85 -16.95
C VAL A 212 21.92 13.11 -16.54
N SER A 213 22.18 13.11 -15.24
CA SER A 213 23.49 13.42 -14.66
C SER A 213 23.59 12.94 -13.22
N GLY A 214 24.78 13.05 -12.63
CA GLY A 214 25.04 12.65 -11.25
C GLY A 214 25.59 11.24 -11.15
N ASP A 215 26.48 11.06 -10.19
CA ASP A 215 27.01 9.75 -9.79
C ASP A 215 26.19 9.22 -8.61
N ILE A 216 26.14 7.90 -8.45
CA ILE A 216 25.44 7.30 -7.30
C ILE A 216 26.17 7.69 -6.01
N VAL A 217 25.46 8.39 -5.13
CA VAL A 217 25.87 8.71 -3.77
C VAL A 217 24.69 8.41 -2.86
N CYS A 218 24.73 7.27 -2.19
CA CYS A 218 23.64 6.82 -1.33
C CYS A 218 23.51 7.69 -0.06
N ASP A 219 22.30 8.04 0.33
CA ASP A 219 22.02 8.45 1.70
C ASP A 219 22.19 7.24 2.64
N PRO A 220 23.18 7.24 3.56
CA PRO A 220 23.44 6.10 4.44
C PRO A 220 22.32 5.81 5.44
N VAL A 221 21.36 6.72 5.64
CA VAL A 221 20.19 6.50 6.50
C VAL A 221 19.19 5.58 5.82
N GLU A 222 18.98 5.76 4.52
CA GLU A 222 17.91 5.11 3.77
C GLU A 222 18.42 3.98 2.88
N ILE A 223 19.55 4.20 2.19
CA ILE A 223 20.11 3.32 1.17
C ILE A 223 21.49 2.81 1.60
N MET A 224 21.60 1.49 1.76
CA MET A 224 22.86 0.84 2.10
C MET A 224 23.76 0.62 0.90
N ASP A 225 23.19 0.36 -0.27
CA ASP A 225 23.92 0.14 -1.52
C ASP A 225 23.02 0.39 -2.73
N ALA A 226 23.57 0.92 -3.83
CA ALA A 226 22.85 1.12 -5.08
C ALA A 226 23.79 0.96 -6.27
N ASN A 227 23.29 0.37 -7.36
CA ASN A 227 24.08 0.15 -8.56
C ASN A 227 23.21 0.14 -9.82
N TRP A 228 23.88 0.24 -10.97
CA TRP A 228 23.31 0.05 -12.28
C TRP A 228 23.42 -1.43 -12.67
N TYR A 229 22.29 -2.02 -13.04
CA TYR A 229 22.19 -3.42 -13.40
C TYR A 229 21.70 -3.58 -14.83
N LYS A 230 22.32 -4.51 -15.57
CA LYS A 230 21.82 -4.96 -16.86
C LYS A 230 20.65 -5.92 -16.68
N ARG A 231 19.87 -6.08 -17.74
CA ARG A 231 18.65 -6.92 -17.78
C ARG A 231 18.94 -8.39 -17.46
N ASP A 232 20.12 -8.88 -17.87
CA ASP A 232 20.59 -10.26 -17.71
C ASP A 232 21.48 -10.48 -16.48
N GLU A 233 21.79 -9.41 -15.73
CA GLU A 233 22.67 -9.41 -14.56
C GLU A 233 21.95 -8.85 -13.32
N LEU A 234 20.65 -9.16 -13.18
CA LEU A 234 19.84 -8.68 -12.08
C LEU A 234 20.21 -9.34 -10.73
N PRO A 235 20.21 -8.56 -9.63
CA PRO A 235 20.42 -9.08 -8.29
C PRO A 235 19.17 -9.80 -7.77
N MET A 236 19.14 -10.11 -6.47
CA MET A 236 17.89 -10.51 -5.82
C MET A 236 16.91 -9.33 -5.82
N ILE A 237 15.79 -9.46 -6.55
CA ILE A 237 14.77 -8.42 -6.70
C ILE A 237 13.48 -8.78 -5.93
N PRO A 238 12.59 -7.79 -5.67
CA PRO A 238 11.34 -8.03 -4.97
C PRO A 238 10.45 -9.14 -5.55
N PRO A 239 9.57 -9.75 -4.73
CA PRO A 239 8.62 -10.75 -5.18
C PRO A 239 7.54 -10.15 -6.11
N ALA A 240 6.91 -11.02 -6.92
CA ALA A 240 5.91 -10.69 -7.93
C ALA A 240 4.67 -9.95 -7.40
N MET A 241 4.41 -9.99 -6.09
CA MET A 241 3.34 -9.22 -5.47
C MET A 241 3.51 -7.70 -5.58
N SER A 242 4.74 -7.22 -5.77
CA SER A 242 5.06 -5.79 -5.64
C SER A 242 5.05 -5.07 -6.98
N ILE A 243 4.60 -3.82 -6.98
CA ILE A 243 4.73 -2.93 -8.15
C ILE A 243 6.20 -2.70 -8.54
N ALA A 244 7.14 -2.74 -7.59
CA ALA A 244 8.57 -2.72 -7.87
C ALA A 244 8.96 -3.85 -8.83
N ARG A 245 8.52 -5.08 -8.53
CA ARG A 245 8.77 -6.24 -9.39
C ARG A 245 8.11 -6.09 -10.75
N ARG A 246 6.88 -5.58 -10.79
CA ARG A 246 6.20 -5.29 -12.06
C ARG A 246 6.99 -4.30 -12.92
N LEU A 247 7.47 -3.18 -12.36
CA LEU A 247 8.26 -2.19 -13.11
C LEU A 247 9.54 -2.81 -13.67
N ILE A 248 10.23 -3.63 -12.87
CA ILE A 248 11.43 -4.35 -13.31
C ILE A 248 11.10 -5.35 -14.42
N ASP A 249 10.06 -6.15 -14.27
CA ASP A 249 9.64 -7.14 -15.28
C ASP A 249 9.19 -6.46 -16.59
N ASP A 250 8.40 -5.38 -16.51
CA ASP A 250 7.96 -4.58 -17.66
C ASP A 250 9.16 -4.00 -18.41
N TRP A 251 10.16 -3.52 -17.67
CA TRP A 251 11.45 -3.14 -18.25
C TRP A 251 12.10 -4.34 -18.92
N VAL A 252 12.48 -5.39 -18.18
CA VAL A 252 13.22 -6.57 -18.67
C VAL A 252 12.60 -7.16 -19.94
N TYR A 253 11.28 -7.32 -19.94
CA TYR A 253 10.54 -7.95 -21.04
C TYR A 253 10.00 -6.95 -22.08
N GLN A 254 10.29 -5.66 -21.94
CA GLN A 254 9.87 -4.58 -22.85
C GLN A 254 8.35 -4.57 -23.10
N ARG A 255 7.56 -4.68 -22.03
CA ARG A 255 6.09 -4.73 -22.08
C ARG A 255 5.45 -3.35 -21.96
#